data_AF-A0A1G6I0Z6-F1
#
_entry.id   AF-A0A1G6I0Z6-F1
#
_cell.length_a   1.000
_cell.length_b   1.000
_cell.length_c   1.000
_cell.angle_alpha   90.00
_cell.angle_beta   90.00
_cell.angle_gamma   90.00
#
_symmetry.space_group_name_H-M   'P 1'
#
loop_
_entity.id
_entity.type
_entity.pdbx_description
1 polymer ?
#
loop_
_entity_poly.entity_id
_entity_poly.type
_entity_poly.pdbx_seq_one_letter_code
_entity_poly.pdbx_strand_id
1 'polypeptide(L)'
;MKCFILFLVTVWLQCAFSGTGSAEMPLGSLGYSPEDTKPVLQQKTEYNRAYWTLFSLIASSAAYAPDNGIEAVYLKDHGWEFAPNRITDGKTTVHFITARGMMADGKPLYVIAFRGSADKKDWAADFVTGQVVYGGKTLEESEKISGSLLGGSKERDAIRAAAKRAGFARPPRVHKGFNSYADLTLRMLLTSGSYEFLEQYRKEKEARLLLTGHSLGGAVATLVGQRLIDFGFAPDRLQVITFGAPAVGNTPFAQMYGDRLDLIRVTNSEDPVPLTLQAVLRNYKQFGKEVRFRIPRTFNNMNHFLHLYLDAGLKNYYSAFDDTAKQGLIQKETDEQHTAADKPKVLLYVEGSGSGKKRSNTDVKTTMELLERFILNEYKALFPNYVVVRTPQDPYEALHTQAADYLLQVKFDAVTNQNNNNWFLTVEQTVTDKNGNVLLADTASRRTSPLAGNILAAMEVIGVQKTELLRQMPWLRKDAER
;
A
#
# COMPACT_ATOMS: atom_id res chain seq x y z
N MET A 1 35.17 -4.62 44.99
CA MET A 1 35.64 -4.24 43.63
C MET A 1 34.65 -4.82 42.62
N LYS A 2 33.55 -4.11 42.34
CA LYS A 2 33.22 -3.47 41.04
C LYS A 2 33.38 -4.40 39.82
N CYS A 3 32.34 -5.18 39.51
CA CYS A 3 32.10 -5.68 38.14
C CYS A 3 31.29 -4.63 37.37
N PHE A 4 31.92 -4.04 36.36
CA PHE A 4 31.26 -3.17 35.38
C PHE A 4 30.46 -4.06 34.41
N ILE A 5 29.13 -3.91 34.40
CA ILE A 5 28.27 -4.40 33.32
C ILE A 5 28.20 -3.27 32.29
N LEU A 6 28.84 -3.49 31.14
CA LEU A 6 28.84 -2.57 30.02
C LEU A 6 27.45 -2.62 29.35
N PHE A 7 26.66 -1.56 29.50
CA PHE A 7 25.45 -1.33 28.72
C PHE A 7 25.86 -1.05 27.26
N LEU A 8 25.54 -1.96 26.34
CA LEU A 8 25.58 -1.70 24.90
C LEU A 8 24.35 -0.85 24.54
N VAL A 9 24.54 0.46 24.52
CA VAL A 9 23.61 1.41 23.90
C VAL A 9 23.87 1.35 22.39
N THR A 10 23.01 0.64 21.65
CA THR A 10 22.97 0.72 20.19
C THR A 10 22.32 2.05 19.80
N VAL A 11 23.16 3.06 19.54
CA VAL A 11 22.76 4.30 18.88
C VAL A 11 22.46 3.96 17.42
N TRP A 12 21.19 4.01 17.04
CA TRP A 12 20.77 3.93 15.64
C TRP A 12 21.17 5.24 14.94
N LEU A 13 22.12 5.15 14.00
CA LEU A 13 22.46 6.27 13.14
C LEU A 13 21.31 6.55 12.16
N GLN A 14 20.86 7.80 12.14
CA GLN A 14 19.90 8.35 11.20
C GLN A 14 20.37 8.17 9.74
N CYS A 15 19.51 7.60 8.89
CA CYS A 15 19.66 7.74 7.44
C CYS A 15 19.28 9.17 7.05
N ALA A 16 20.27 9.99 6.71
CA ALA A 16 20.07 11.26 6.04
C ALA A 16 19.72 10.99 4.56
N PHE A 17 18.47 11.25 4.17
CA PHE A 17 18.07 11.33 2.77
C PHE A 17 18.38 12.74 2.24
N SER A 18 19.34 12.85 1.33
CA SER A 18 19.44 13.94 0.36
C SER A 18 19.00 13.39 -0.99
N GLY A 19 17.76 13.71 -1.40
CA GLY A 19 17.17 13.20 -2.63
C GLY A 19 17.69 13.91 -3.88
N THR A 20 17.83 13.15 -4.97
CA THR A 20 17.53 13.57 -6.35
C THR A 20 17.19 12.32 -7.17
N GLY A 21 15.90 12.06 -7.35
CA GLY A 21 15.38 10.87 -8.03
C GLY A 21 14.03 10.52 -7.43
N SER A 22 12.97 11.21 -7.85
CA SER A 22 11.63 10.80 -7.45
C SER A 22 11.23 9.58 -8.25
N ALA A 23 10.83 8.51 -7.59
CA ALA A 23 9.87 7.61 -8.22
C ALA A 23 8.49 8.27 -8.07
N GLU A 24 7.64 8.18 -9.10
CA GLU A 24 6.27 8.71 -9.09
C GLU A 24 5.45 8.24 -7.87
N MET A 25 5.87 7.13 -7.24
CA MET A 25 5.50 6.80 -5.88
C MET A 25 6.73 6.61 -5.02
N PRO A 26 6.75 7.09 -3.76
CA PRO A 26 5.70 7.76 -3.01
C PRO A 26 6.16 9.18 -2.62
N LEU A 27 6.33 10.08 -3.59
CA LEU A 27 6.69 11.49 -3.27
C LEU A 27 5.48 12.44 -3.17
N GLY A 28 4.29 11.85 -3.04
CA GLY A 28 3.29 12.34 -2.11
C GLY A 28 2.05 13.03 -2.71
N SER A 29 1.05 13.15 -1.85
CA SER A 29 -0.20 13.86 -2.09
C SER A 29 0.01 15.36 -2.30
N LEU A 30 -0.85 16.02 -3.08
CA LEU A 30 -0.85 17.48 -3.18
C LEU A 30 -1.32 18.14 -1.88
N GLY A 31 -0.57 19.16 -1.45
CA GLY A 31 -0.98 20.05 -0.38
C GLY A 31 -2.16 20.94 -0.79
N TYR A 32 -2.97 21.34 0.20
CA TYR A 32 -4.06 22.29 0.01
C TYR A 32 -3.60 23.71 0.35
N SER A 33 -4.08 24.69 -0.41
CA SER A 33 -3.78 26.12 -0.22
C SER A 33 -5.07 26.91 0.02
N PRO A 34 -5.06 27.97 0.85
CA PRO A 34 -6.22 28.87 1.01
C PRO A 34 -6.71 29.50 -0.30
N GLU A 35 -5.83 29.64 -1.29
CA GLU A 35 -6.10 30.20 -2.61
C GLU A 35 -6.69 29.18 -3.59
N ASP A 36 -6.77 27.90 -3.21
CA ASP A 36 -7.31 26.86 -4.09
C ASP A 36 -8.80 27.13 -4.38
N THR A 37 -9.12 27.37 -5.64
CA THR A 37 -10.52 27.44 -6.09
C THR A 37 -11.24 26.11 -5.88
N LYS A 38 -12.58 26.12 -5.81
CA LYS A 38 -13.36 24.87 -5.66
C LYS A 38 -12.99 23.77 -6.67
N PRO A 39 -12.80 24.06 -7.98
CA PRO A 39 -12.34 23.05 -8.94
C PRO A 39 -10.94 22.49 -8.62
N VAL A 40 -10.01 23.34 -8.21
CA VAL A 40 -8.64 22.93 -7.84
C VAL A 40 -8.68 22.03 -6.59
N LEU A 41 -9.44 22.42 -5.56
CA LEU A 41 -9.64 21.59 -4.36
C LEU A 41 -10.22 20.21 -4.71
N GLN A 42 -11.19 20.16 -5.62
CA GLN A 42 -11.78 18.91 -6.08
C GLN A 42 -10.73 18.04 -6.78
N GLN A 43 -9.97 18.60 -7.72
CA GLN A 43 -8.93 17.86 -8.45
C GLN A 43 -7.85 17.33 -7.51
N LYS A 44 -7.33 18.16 -6.59
CA LYS A 44 -6.37 17.75 -5.57
C LYS A 44 -6.92 16.62 -4.70
N THR A 45 -8.19 16.70 -4.31
CA THR A 45 -8.87 15.67 -3.52
C THR A 45 -8.95 14.34 -4.27
N GLU A 46 -9.24 14.37 -5.57
CA GLU A 46 -9.33 13.17 -6.41
C GLU A 46 -7.95 12.53 -6.63
N TYR A 47 -6.93 13.34 -6.94
CA TYR A 47 -5.53 12.89 -6.99
C TYR A 47 -5.07 12.27 -5.67
N ASN A 48 -5.25 12.98 -4.56
CA ASN A 48 -4.85 12.53 -3.23
C ASN A 48 -5.55 11.22 -2.86
N ARG A 49 -6.83 11.08 -3.19
CA ARG A 49 -7.54 9.81 -2.96
C ARG A 49 -6.93 8.67 -3.77
N ALA A 50 -6.64 8.88 -5.06
CA ALA A 50 -6.05 7.86 -5.91
C ALA A 50 -4.67 7.43 -5.42
N TYR A 51 -3.83 8.41 -5.05
CA TYR A 51 -2.52 8.20 -4.44
C TYR A 51 -2.62 7.41 -3.12
N TRP A 52 -3.40 7.88 -2.16
CA TRP A 52 -3.54 7.20 -0.86
C TRP A 52 -4.14 5.80 -1.01
N THR A 53 -5.01 5.60 -2.00
CA THR A 53 -5.57 4.28 -2.31
C THR A 53 -4.48 3.32 -2.78
N LEU A 54 -3.63 3.74 -3.72
CA LEU A 54 -2.55 2.90 -4.24
C LEU A 54 -1.47 2.63 -3.18
N PHE A 55 -1.06 3.64 -2.43
CA PHE A 55 -0.15 3.46 -1.29
C PHE A 55 -0.71 2.47 -0.26
N SER A 56 -1.99 2.62 0.10
CA SER A 56 -2.69 1.72 1.02
C SER A 56 -2.77 0.28 0.50
N LEU A 57 -2.83 0.08 -0.81
CA LEU A 57 -2.78 -1.25 -1.45
C LEU A 57 -1.42 -1.90 -1.28
N ILE A 58 -0.34 -1.17 -1.58
CA ILE A 58 1.03 -1.67 -1.42
C ILE A 58 1.29 -2.02 0.04
N ALA A 59 0.95 -1.13 0.98
CA ALA A 59 1.08 -1.38 2.41
C ALA A 59 0.22 -2.57 2.87
N SER A 60 -1.02 -2.67 2.40
CA SER A 60 -1.87 -3.83 2.71
C SER A 60 -1.31 -5.13 2.12
N SER A 61 -0.61 -5.09 0.99
CA SER A 61 -0.01 -6.26 0.36
C SER A 61 1.24 -6.70 1.12
N ALA A 62 2.09 -5.74 1.50
CA ALA A 62 3.26 -5.97 2.34
C ALA A 62 2.91 -6.67 3.69
N ALA A 63 1.72 -6.41 4.25
CA ALA A 63 1.27 -7.08 5.47
C ALA A 63 1.11 -8.62 5.32
N TYR A 64 0.97 -9.16 4.11
CA TYR A 64 0.86 -10.60 3.85
C TYR A 64 2.19 -11.35 3.89
N ALA A 65 3.30 -10.67 3.56
CA ALA A 65 4.66 -11.21 3.60
C ALA A 65 5.61 -10.20 4.25
N PRO A 66 5.47 -9.93 5.56
CA PRO A 66 6.08 -8.76 6.18
C PRO A 66 7.59 -8.87 6.42
N ASP A 67 8.16 -10.09 6.37
CA ASP A 67 9.59 -10.33 6.61
C ASP A 67 10.45 -10.21 5.34
N ASN A 68 9.91 -10.60 4.19
CA ASN A 68 10.66 -10.71 2.93
C ASN A 68 9.82 -10.45 1.67
N GLY A 69 8.61 -9.90 1.81
CA GLY A 69 7.74 -9.56 0.68
C GLY A 69 8.31 -8.41 -0.13
N ILE A 70 8.18 -8.50 -1.45
CA ILE A 70 8.69 -7.49 -2.38
C ILE A 70 8.08 -6.12 -2.14
N GLU A 71 6.83 -6.03 -1.68
CA GLU A 71 6.16 -4.76 -1.42
C GLU A 71 6.74 -4.07 -0.18
N ALA A 72 7.20 -4.85 0.81
CA ALA A 72 7.91 -4.31 1.97
C ALA A 72 9.30 -3.79 1.57
N VAL A 73 10.01 -4.51 0.70
CA VAL A 73 11.28 -4.06 0.11
C VAL A 73 11.05 -2.77 -0.69
N TYR A 74 10.04 -2.76 -1.56
CA TYR A 74 9.65 -1.62 -2.37
C TYR A 74 9.40 -0.38 -1.52
N LEU A 75 8.63 -0.49 -0.42
CA LEU A 75 8.40 0.65 0.48
C LEU A 75 9.69 1.14 1.16
N LYS A 76 10.58 0.23 1.57
CA LYS A 76 11.87 0.57 2.19
C LYS A 76 12.82 1.29 1.23
N ASP A 77 12.91 0.81 -0.01
CA ASP A 77 13.73 1.42 -1.08
C ASP A 77 13.29 2.87 -1.35
N HIS A 78 12.01 3.15 -1.11
CA HIS A 78 11.40 4.47 -1.21
C HIS A 78 11.39 5.28 0.10
N GLY A 79 12.21 4.90 1.08
CA GLY A 79 12.46 5.69 2.29
C GLY A 79 11.41 5.53 3.40
N TRP A 80 10.56 4.50 3.35
CA TRP A 80 9.64 4.20 4.45
C TRP A 80 10.33 3.36 5.52
N GLU A 81 10.29 3.84 6.76
CA GLU A 81 10.66 3.07 7.93
C GLU A 81 9.57 2.03 8.19
N PHE A 82 9.88 0.75 8.02
CA PHE A 82 8.89 -0.33 8.06
C PHE A 82 9.26 -1.35 9.13
N ALA A 83 8.29 -1.74 9.96
CA ALA A 83 8.45 -2.77 10.99
C ALA A 83 7.32 -3.81 10.94
N PRO A 84 7.65 -5.11 10.78
CA PRO A 84 6.70 -6.19 10.91
C PRO A 84 6.34 -6.40 12.39
N ASN A 85 5.06 -6.68 12.68
CA ASN A 85 4.56 -6.91 14.02
C ASN A 85 3.72 -8.19 14.08
N ARG A 86 3.93 -8.97 15.14
CA ARG A 86 3.18 -10.19 15.41
C ARG A 86 2.86 -10.29 16.89
N ILE A 87 1.61 -10.56 17.20
CA ILE A 87 1.15 -10.84 18.57
C ILE A 87 0.19 -12.01 18.56
N THR A 88 0.27 -12.87 19.59
CA THR A 88 -0.61 -14.03 19.75
C THR A 88 -1.18 -14.07 21.17
N ASP A 89 -2.44 -14.47 21.31
CA ASP A 89 -3.09 -14.75 22.59
C ASP A 89 -3.17 -16.27 22.88
N GLY A 90 -2.42 -17.08 22.13
CA GLY A 90 -2.44 -18.54 22.18
C GLY A 90 -3.50 -19.20 21.28
N LYS A 91 -4.50 -18.44 20.79
CA LYS A 91 -5.53 -18.93 19.85
C LYS A 91 -5.52 -18.17 18.53
N THR A 92 -5.39 -16.86 18.61
CA THR A 92 -5.39 -15.94 17.47
C THR A 92 -4.02 -15.34 17.32
N THR A 93 -3.43 -15.47 16.13
CA THR A 93 -2.23 -14.71 15.78
C THR A 93 -2.60 -13.54 14.90
N VAL A 94 -2.19 -12.36 15.32
CA VAL A 94 -2.37 -11.10 14.61
C VAL A 94 -1.05 -10.73 13.94
N HIS A 95 -1.14 -10.40 12.66
CA HIS A 95 -0.05 -9.89 11.84
C HIS A 95 -0.42 -8.52 11.30
N PHE A 96 0.44 -7.55 11.55
CA PHE A 96 0.30 -6.22 10.98
C PHE A 96 1.69 -5.62 10.79
N ILE A 97 1.75 -4.54 10.04
CA ILE A 97 2.98 -3.78 9.83
C ILE A 97 2.73 -2.36 10.30
N THR A 98 3.78 -1.72 10.80
CA THR A 98 3.81 -0.28 11.02
C THR A 98 4.79 0.33 10.04
N ALA A 99 4.43 1.46 9.45
CA ALA A 99 5.35 2.23 8.63
C ALA A 99 5.32 3.72 8.97
N ARG A 100 6.45 4.39 8.80
CA ARG A 100 6.59 5.83 8.97
C ARG A 100 7.33 6.42 7.77
N GLY A 101 6.84 7.56 7.30
CA GLY A 101 7.45 8.32 6.21
C GLY A 101 7.00 9.77 6.27
N MET A 102 7.29 10.51 5.20
CA MET A 102 6.91 11.92 5.05
C MET A 102 5.92 12.07 3.90
N MET A 103 4.91 12.90 4.09
CA MET A 103 4.02 13.36 3.02
C MET A 103 4.73 14.44 2.17
N ALA A 104 4.20 14.78 1.00
CA ALA A 104 4.81 15.78 0.11
C ALA A 104 4.93 17.17 0.76
N ASP A 105 4.02 17.50 1.68
CA ASP A 105 4.04 18.75 2.45
C ASP A 105 5.05 18.73 3.61
N GLY A 106 5.88 17.68 3.69
CA GLY A 106 6.89 17.50 4.73
C GLY A 106 6.33 17.07 6.08
N LYS A 107 5.04 16.77 6.19
CA LYS A 107 4.45 16.30 7.46
C LYS A 107 4.61 14.78 7.62
N PRO A 108 4.84 14.26 8.83
CA PRO A 108 4.96 12.82 9.06
C PRO A 108 3.65 12.06 8.77
N LEU A 109 3.78 10.89 8.13
CA LEU A 109 2.70 9.92 8.00
C LEU A 109 3.05 8.64 8.74
N TYR A 110 2.13 8.22 9.60
CA TYR A 110 2.13 6.94 10.28
C TYR A 110 1.15 6.01 9.59
N VAL A 111 1.54 4.77 9.37
CA VAL A 111 0.74 3.77 8.67
C VAL A 111 0.66 2.50 9.51
N ILE A 112 -0.52 1.92 9.63
CA ILE A 112 -0.72 0.58 10.19
C ILE A 112 -1.49 -0.25 9.17
N ALA A 113 -0.86 -1.28 8.62
CA ALA A 113 -1.52 -2.17 7.67
C ALA A 113 -1.73 -3.55 8.27
N PHE A 114 -2.97 -4.03 8.22
CA PHE A 114 -3.39 -5.28 8.84
C PHE A 114 -3.44 -6.39 7.79
N ARG A 115 -2.83 -7.52 8.11
CA ARG A 115 -2.91 -8.71 7.27
C ARG A 115 -4.33 -9.26 7.28
N GLY A 116 -4.87 -9.58 6.12
CA GLY A 116 -6.10 -10.37 6.03
C GLY A 116 -5.86 -11.86 6.32
N SER A 117 -6.90 -12.68 6.19
CA SER A 117 -6.72 -14.14 6.33
C SER A 117 -5.78 -14.69 5.27
N ALA A 118 -4.89 -15.61 5.66
CA ALA A 118 -4.01 -16.31 4.73
C ALA A 118 -4.82 -17.10 3.69
N ASP A 119 -5.95 -17.70 4.12
CA ASP A 119 -6.86 -18.45 3.26
C ASP A 119 -8.28 -17.87 3.30
N LYS A 120 -8.79 -17.49 2.12
CA LYS A 120 -10.14 -16.90 1.94
C LYS A 120 -11.28 -17.90 2.15
N LYS A 121 -11.01 -19.20 2.17
CA LYS A 121 -12.03 -20.23 2.45
C LYS A 121 -12.13 -20.54 3.93
N ASP A 122 -11.01 -20.46 4.65
CA ASP A 122 -10.94 -20.89 6.04
C ASP A 122 -11.37 -19.80 7.01
N TRP A 123 -11.31 -18.52 6.62
CA TRP A 123 -11.64 -17.45 7.55
C TRP A 123 -13.07 -17.52 8.12
N ALA A 124 -14.06 -18.02 7.37
CA ALA A 124 -15.43 -18.17 7.87
C ALA A 124 -15.59 -19.37 8.83
N ALA A 125 -14.71 -20.37 8.73
CA ALA A 125 -14.66 -21.51 9.62
C ALA A 125 -13.79 -21.23 10.87
N ASP A 126 -12.70 -20.48 10.70
CA ASP A 126 -11.72 -20.15 11.74
C ASP A 126 -12.18 -19.02 12.67
N PHE A 127 -13.08 -18.14 12.20
CA PHE A 127 -13.54 -17.02 13.02
C PHE A 127 -14.76 -17.35 13.88
N VAL A 128 -14.70 -16.90 15.15
CA VAL A 128 -15.85 -16.94 16.07
C VAL A 128 -16.98 -16.05 15.52
N THR A 129 -18.02 -16.66 14.97
CA THR A 129 -19.16 -16.04 14.26
C THR A 129 -20.17 -15.28 15.14
N GLY A 130 -19.75 -14.89 16.36
CA GLY A 130 -20.60 -14.20 17.33
C GLY A 130 -20.57 -12.68 17.19
N GLN A 131 -21.44 -12.02 17.97
CA GLN A 131 -21.45 -10.56 18.14
C GLN A 131 -21.15 -10.20 19.59
N VAL A 132 -20.32 -9.19 19.81
CA VAL A 132 -20.04 -8.60 21.14
C VAL A 132 -20.55 -7.16 21.19
N VAL A 133 -20.81 -6.64 22.40
CA VAL A 133 -21.20 -5.23 22.57
C VAL A 133 -19.98 -4.35 22.29
N TYR A 134 -20.18 -3.25 21.55
CA TYR A 134 -19.16 -2.26 21.27
C TYR A 134 -19.29 -1.05 22.20
N GLY A 135 -18.16 -0.52 22.67
CA GLY A 135 -18.08 0.66 23.54
C GLY A 135 -16.83 0.66 24.41
N GLY A 136 -16.66 1.69 25.25
CA GLY A 136 -15.50 1.90 26.12
C GLY A 136 -14.61 3.05 25.65
N LYS A 137 -13.93 3.70 26.60
CA LYS A 137 -13.00 4.82 26.38
C LYS A 137 -11.53 4.45 26.57
N THR A 138 -11.27 3.26 27.06
CA THR A 138 -9.93 2.66 27.16
C THR A 138 -9.95 1.24 26.64
N LEU A 139 -8.78 0.67 26.37
CA LEU A 139 -8.64 -0.73 25.97
C LEU A 139 -9.26 -1.66 27.02
N GLU A 140 -8.93 -1.46 28.29
CA GLU A 140 -9.45 -2.28 29.40
C GLU A 140 -10.99 -2.20 29.49
N GLU A 141 -11.58 -1.01 29.42
CA GLU A 141 -13.04 -0.86 29.40
C GLU A 141 -13.65 -1.58 28.20
N SER A 142 -13.05 -1.45 27.02
CA SER A 142 -13.55 -2.06 25.79
C SER A 142 -13.55 -3.59 25.87
N GLU A 143 -12.55 -4.17 26.50
CA GLU A 143 -12.41 -5.61 26.69
C GLU A 143 -13.37 -6.13 27.77
N LYS A 144 -13.60 -5.35 28.84
CA LYS A 144 -14.64 -5.63 29.82
C LYS A 144 -16.02 -5.61 29.18
N ILE A 145 -16.32 -4.62 28.33
CA ILE A 145 -17.61 -4.47 27.64
C ILE A 145 -17.85 -5.62 26.66
N SER A 146 -16.85 -5.97 25.84
CA SER A 146 -16.93 -7.05 24.86
C SER A 146 -17.02 -8.44 25.50
N GLY A 147 -16.57 -8.56 26.75
CA GLY A 147 -16.53 -9.81 27.51
C GLY A 147 -15.23 -10.59 27.37
N SER A 148 -14.18 -9.97 26.81
CA SER A 148 -12.82 -10.51 26.78
C SER A 148 -12.13 -10.42 28.15
N LEU A 149 -12.51 -9.44 28.98
CA LEU A 149 -12.11 -9.33 30.38
C LEU A 149 -13.33 -9.41 31.31
N LEU A 150 -13.11 -9.89 32.54
CA LEU A 150 -14.15 -9.95 33.58
C LEU A 150 -14.60 -8.53 33.98
N GLY A 151 -15.91 -8.34 34.11
CA GLY A 151 -16.53 -7.05 34.45
C GLY A 151 -17.41 -6.50 33.33
N GLY A 152 -17.63 -5.18 33.31
CA GLY A 152 -18.31 -4.48 32.21
C GLY A 152 -19.84 -4.51 32.25
N SER A 153 -20.47 -5.03 33.31
CA SER A 153 -21.94 -5.19 33.37
C SER A 153 -22.67 -3.85 33.37
N LYS A 154 -22.24 -2.92 34.24
CA LYS A 154 -22.81 -1.58 34.35
C LYS A 154 -22.65 -0.80 33.05
N GLU A 155 -21.49 -0.90 32.41
CA GLU A 155 -21.16 -0.26 31.14
C GLU A 155 -22.04 -0.81 30.01
N ARG A 156 -22.22 -2.13 29.92
CA ARG A 156 -23.13 -2.75 28.94
C ARG A 156 -24.58 -2.31 29.14
N ASP A 157 -25.04 -2.19 30.38
CA ASP A 157 -26.40 -1.73 30.68
C ASP A 157 -26.58 -0.25 30.30
N ALA A 158 -25.58 0.60 30.56
CA ALA A 158 -25.56 1.99 30.12
C ALA A 158 -25.59 2.11 28.58
N ILE A 159 -24.80 1.30 27.87
CA ILE A 159 -24.80 1.24 26.41
C ILE A 159 -26.16 0.79 25.87
N ARG A 160 -26.79 -0.21 26.50
CA ARG A 160 -28.14 -0.67 26.12
C ARG A 160 -29.19 0.44 26.33
N ALA A 161 -29.12 1.15 27.45
CA ALA A 161 -30.00 2.28 27.73
C ALA A 161 -29.81 3.43 26.72
N ALA A 162 -28.55 3.76 26.38
CA ALA A 162 -28.24 4.77 25.38
C ALA A 162 -28.76 4.38 23.99
N ALA A 163 -28.57 3.12 23.57
CA ALA A 163 -29.10 2.62 22.31
C ALA A 163 -30.63 2.69 22.27
N LYS A 164 -31.32 2.32 23.37
CA LYS A 164 -32.78 2.45 23.48
C LYS A 164 -33.25 3.89 23.35
N ARG A 165 -32.56 4.85 24.00
CA ARG A 165 -32.85 6.29 23.86
C ARG A 165 -32.66 6.79 22.43
N ALA A 166 -31.68 6.24 21.71
CA ALA A 166 -31.45 6.52 20.29
C ALA A 166 -32.41 5.75 19.35
N GLY A 167 -33.43 5.06 19.88
CA GLY A 167 -34.45 4.37 19.09
C GLY A 167 -34.08 2.95 18.63
N PHE A 168 -32.98 2.38 19.15
CA PHE A 168 -32.55 1.03 18.77
C PHE A 168 -33.04 -0.04 19.76
N ALA A 169 -33.57 -1.13 19.21
CA ALA A 169 -33.99 -2.31 20.00
C ALA A 169 -32.81 -3.13 20.56
N ARG A 170 -31.61 -2.97 20.00
CA ARG A 170 -30.39 -3.69 20.40
C ARG A 170 -29.23 -2.70 20.53
N PRO A 171 -28.26 -2.96 21.43
CA PRO A 171 -27.06 -2.13 21.54
C PRO A 171 -26.20 -2.19 20.26
N PRO A 172 -25.24 -1.26 20.08
CA PRO A 172 -24.19 -1.39 19.09
C PRO A 172 -23.39 -2.67 19.34
N ARG A 173 -23.27 -3.50 18.31
CA ARG A 173 -22.53 -4.76 18.36
C ARG A 173 -21.64 -4.90 17.13
N VAL A 174 -20.48 -5.51 17.35
CA VAL A 174 -19.48 -5.80 16.32
C VAL A 174 -19.18 -7.29 16.27
N HIS A 175 -18.58 -7.73 15.16
CA HIS A 175 -18.17 -9.11 14.99
C HIS A 175 -17.13 -9.49 16.05
N LYS A 176 -17.39 -10.58 16.79
CA LYS A 176 -16.54 -11.01 17.92
C LYS A 176 -15.10 -11.23 17.49
N GLY A 177 -14.92 -11.93 16.39
CA GLY A 177 -13.61 -12.19 15.78
C GLY A 177 -12.81 -10.93 15.45
N PHE A 178 -13.47 -9.97 14.79
CA PHE A 178 -12.80 -8.74 14.37
C PHE A 178 -12.44 -7.88 15.60
N ASN A 179 -13.32 -7.88 16.62
CA ASN A 179 -13.04 -7.22 17.88
C ASN A 179 -11.85 -7.85 18.61
N SER A 180 -11.77 -9.18 18.72
CA SER A 180 -10.63 -9.85 19.37
C SER A 180 -9.31 -9.54 18.66
N TYR A 181 -9.29 -9.52 17.32
CA TYR A 181 -8.12 -9.15 16.54
C TYR A 181 -7.71 -7.68 16.78
N ALA A 182 -8.68 -6.76 16.78
CA ALA A 182 -8.44 -5.34 17.05
C ALA A 182 -7.93 -5.10 18.48
N ASP A 183 -8.54 -5.73 19.49
CA ASP A 183 -8.13 -5.62 20.90
C ASP A 183 -6.69 -6.13 21.07
N LEU A 184 -6.35 -7.29 20.49
CA LEU A 184 -5.00 -7.84 20.58
C LEU A 184 -3.97 -6.94 19.88
N THR A 185 -4.31 -6.35 18.74
CA THR A 185 -3.45 -5.34 18.10
C THR A 185 -3.24 -4.14 19.03
N LEU A 186 -4.33 -3.60 19.60
CA LEU A 186 -4.27 -2.43 20.48
C LEU A 186 -3.47 -2.71 21.76
N ARG A 187 -3.50 -3.93 22.31
CA ARG A 187 -2.61 -4.34 23.40
C ARG A 187 -1.15 -4.15 23.01
N MET A 188 -0.76 -4.61 21.82
CA MET A 188 0.61 -4.43 21.34
C MET A 188 0.94 -2.94 21.15
N LEU A 189 0.05 -2.22 20.47
CA LEU A 189 0.24 -0.80 20.11
C LEU A 189 0.25 0.15 21.32
N LEU A 190 -0.38 -0.22 22.44
CA LEU A 190 -0.61 0.68 23.59
C LEU A 190 0.09 0.26 24.88
N THR A 191 0.44 -1.03 25.07
CA THR A 191 0.90 -1.52 26.40
C THR A 191 2.29 -2.13 26.44
N SER A 192 2.77 -2.72 25.34
CA SER A 192 4.14 -3.24 25.30
C SER A 192 5.11 -2.05 25.26
N GLY A 193 6.16 -2.08 26.09
CA GLY A 193 7.27 -1.09 26.05
C GLY A 193 8.03 -0.98 24.72
N SER A 194 7.51 -1.59 23.66
CA SER A 194 7.96 -1.58 22.27
C SER A 194 7.26 -0.52 21.40
N TYR A 195 6.34 0.29 21.95
CA TYR A 195 5.51 1.18 21.13
C TYR A 195 5.73 2.68 21.37
N GLU A 196 6.89 3.16 20.94
CA GLU A 196 7.07 4.58 20.63
C GLU A 196 6.15 5.02 19.49
N PHE A 197 5.68 4.14 18.60
CA PHE A 197 4.98 4.53 17.36
C PHE A 197 3.73 5.40 17.59
N LEU A 198 2.73 4.94 18.35
CA LEU A 198 1.52 5.73 18.61
C LEU A 198 1.78 6.90 19.58
N GLU A 199 2.73 6.74 20.50
CA GLU A 199 3.16 7.82 21.40
C GLU A 199 3.84 8.97 20.63
N GLN A 200 4.67 8.63 19.65
CA GLN A 200 5.36 9.58 18.80
C GLN A 200 4.38 10.28 17.87
N TYR A 201 3.47 9.54 17.25
CA TYR A 201 2.34 10.12 16.52
C TYR A 201 1.53 11.12 17.39
N ARG A 202 1.30 10.81 18.67
CA ARG A 202 0.60 11.73 19.59
C ARG A 202 1.40 13.01 19.89
N LYS A 203 2.73 12.91 19.97
CA LYS A 203 3.65 14.04 20.18
C LYS A 203 3.73 14.93 18.93
N GLU A 204 3.76 14.34 17.74
CA GLU A 204 3.84 15.03 16.45
C GLU A 204 2.46 15.56 16.01
N LYS A 205 2.13 16.81 16.36
CA LYS A 205 0.77 17.37 16.18
C LYS A 205 0.30 17.44 14.74
N GLU A 206 1.22 17.64 13.80
CA GLU A 206 0.96 17.70 12.36
C GLU A 206 0.95 16.32 11.68
N ALA A 207 1.30 15.25 12.41
CA ALA A 207 1.35 13.91 11.84
C ALA A 207 -0.05 13.36 11.57
N ARG A 208 -0.17 12.57 10.50
CA ARG A 208 -1.40 11.84 10.14
C ARG A 208 -1.22 10.33 10.38
N LEU A 209 -2.32 9.64 10.64
CA LEU A 209 -2.38 8.20 10.81
C LEU A 209 -3.29 7.58 9.74
N LEU A 210 -2.73 6.68 8.95
CA LEU A 210 -3.43 5.90 7.94
C LEU A 210 -3.54 4.45 8.40
N LEU A 211 -4.75 3.94 8.52
CA LEU A 211 -5.00 2.51 8.76
C LEU A 211 -5.47 1.85 7.48
N THR A 212 -4.93 0.69 7.15
CA THR A 212 -5.31 -0.01 5.92
C THR A 212 -5.35 -1.53 6.09
N GLY A 213 -6.09 -2.19 5.21
CA GLY A 213 -6.09 -3.64 5.14
C GLY A 213 -7.08 -4.18 4.12
N HIS A 214 -6.82 -5.41 3.70
CA HIS A 214 -7.65 -6.17 2.77
C HIS A 214 -8.44 -7.27 3.48
N SER A 215 -9.69 -7.51 3.04
CA SER A 215 -10.57 -8.54 3.58
C SER A 215 -10.72 -8.38 5.11
N LEU A 216 -10.41 -9.41 5.90
CA LEU A 216 -10.32 -9.35 7.37
C LEU A 216 -9.50 -8.15 7.86
N GLY A 217 -8.34 -7.88 7.26
CA GLY A 217 -7.46 -6.80 7.67
C GLY A 217 -8.14 -5.44 7.57
N GLY A 218 -8.99 -5.23 6.56
CA GLY A 218 -9.77 -4.00 6.43
C GLY A 218 -10.88 -3.86 7.48
N ALA A 219 -11.51 -4.97 7.87
CA ALA A 219 -12.47 -4.98 8.98
C ALA A 219 -11.79 -4.63 10.32
N VAL A 220 -10.60 -5.17 10.55
CA VAL A 220 -9.78 -4.85 11.73
C VAL A 220 -9.35 -3.38 11.69
N ALA A 221 -8.83 -2.88 10.57
CA ALA A 221 -8.44 -1.48 10.39
C ALA A 221 -9.59 -0.52 10.75
N THR A 222 -10.81 -0.85 10.30
CA THR A 222 -12.01 -0.08 10.62
C THR A 222 -12.31 -0.06 12.12
N LEU A 223 -12.25 -1.21 12.80
CA LEU A 223 -12.48 -1.26 14.25
C LEU A 223 -11.37 -0.58 15.04
N VAL A 224 -10.10 -0.78 14.67
CA VAL A 224 -8.98 -0.09 15.31
C VAL A 224 -9.10 1.42 15.15
N GLY A 225 -9.49 1.92 13.97
CA GLY A 225 -9.73 3.36 13.76
C GLY A 225 -10.82 3.92 14.68
N GLN A 226 -11.96 3.23 14.78
CA GLN A 226 -13.03 3.61 15.71
C GLN A 226 -12.58 3.58 17.18
N ARG A 227 -11.79 2.57 17.57
CA ARG A 227 -11.26 2.43 18.93
C ARG A 227 -10.27 3.54 19.27
N LEU A 228 -9.37 3.90 18.37
CA LEU A 228 -8.45 5.01 18.57
C LEU A 228 -9.21 6.32 18.79
N ILE A 229 -10.26 6.60 18.00
CA ILE A 229 -11.13 7.75 18.23
C ILE A 229 -11.79 7.68 19.61
N ASP A 230 -12.31 6.52 20.01
CA ASP A 230 -12.90 6.33 21.34
C ASP A 230 -11.90 6.55 22.47
N PHE A 231 -10.61 6.28 22.22
CA PHE A 231 -9.49 6.45 23.15
C PHE A 231 -8.86 7.85 23.09
N GLY A 232 -9.51 8.81 22.41
CA GLY A 232 -9.13 10.21 22.40
C GLY A 232 -8.16 10.63 21.28
N PHE A 233 -7.93 9.77 20.27
CA PHE A 233 -7.19 10.19 19.09
C PHE A 233 -8.06 11.11 18.22
N ALA A 234 -7.43 12.16 17.66
CA ALA A 234 -8.10 13.18 16.86
C ALA A 234 -8.62 12.59 15.53
N PRO A 235 -9.95 12.58 15.27
CA PRO A 235 -10.52 11.97 14.07
C PRO A 235 -10.04 12.60 12.76
N ASP A 236 -9.79 13.91 12.74
CA ASP A 236 -9.32 14.67 11.58
C ASP A 236 -7.90 14.30 11.14
N ARG A 237 -7.12 13.68 12.02
CA ARG A 237 -5.76 13.20 11.74
C ARG A 237 -5.72 11.72 11.38
N LEU A 238 -6.86 11.02 11.40
CA LEU A 238 -6.95 9.57 11.19
C LEU A 238 -7.79 9.26 9.96
N GLN A 239 -7.23 8.50 9.02
CA GLN A 239 -7.95 7.99 7.85
C GLN A 239 -7.86 6.47 7.80
N VAL A 240 -8.92 5.84 7.30
CA VAL A 240 -8.96 4.39 7.07
C VAL A 240 -9.30 4.11 5.62
N ILE A 241 -8.44 3.38 4.93
CA ILE A 241 -8.68 2.92 3.55
C ILE A 241 -8.68 1.40 3.55
N THR A 242 -9.75 0.78 3.06
CA THR A 242 -9.91 -0.69 3.12
C THR A 242 -10.24 -1.29 1.77
N PHE A 243 -9.87 -2.56 1.56
CA PHE A 243 -10.06 -3.26 0.29
C PHE A 243 -10.87 -4.54 0.47
N GLY A 244 -12.03 -4.65 -0.18
CA GLY A 244 -12.88 -5.84 -0.09
C GLY A 244 -13.27 -6.20 1.34
N ALA A 245 -13.36 -5.21 2.24
CA ALA A 245 -13.60 -5.44 3.66
C ALA A 245 -15.08 -5.73 3.97
N PRO A 246 -15.38 -6.74 4.81
CA PRO A 246 -16.74 -6.98 5.27
C PRO A 246 -17.24 -5.89 6.22
N ALA A 247 -18.57 -5.80 6.36
CA ALA A 247 -19.18 -4.92 7.37
C ALA A 247 -18.84 -5.42 8.79
N VAL A 248 -18.48 -4.48 9.68
CA VAL A 248 -17.89 -4.83 10.99
C VAL A 248 -18.87 -4.86 12.17
N GLY A 249 -20.01 -4.16 12.05
CA GLY A 249 -21.03 -4.11 13.09
C GLY A 249 -22.45 -3.98 12.57
N ASN A 250 -23.40 -4.06 13.50
CA ASN A 250 -24.83 -3.96 13.24
C ASN A 250 -25.29 -2.52 12.93
N THR A 251 -26.57 -2.34 12.57
CA THR A 251 -27.14 -1.02 12.27
C THR A 251 -26.92 0.03 13.37
N PRO A 252 -27.17 -0.25 14.67
CA PRO A 252 -26.85 0.70 15.74
C PRO A 252 -25.37 1.10 15.75
N PHE A 253 -24.44 0.16 15.57
CA PHE A 253 -23.02 0.48 15.48
C PHE A 253 -22.73 1.42 14.29
N ALA A 254 -23.19 1.05 13.09
CA ALA A 254 -22.93 1.85 11.88
C ALA A 254 -23.50 3.27 11.99
N GLN A 255 -24.69 3.44 12.58
CA GLN A 255 -25.33 4.76 12.69
C GLN A 255 -24.81 5.61 13.86
N MET A 256 -24.40 5.00 14.98
CA MET A 256 -23.90 5.75 16.13
C MET A 256 -22.42 6.14 15.98
N TYR A 257 -21.64 5.32 15.25
CA TYR A 257 -20.18 5.46 15.21
C TYR A 257 -19.65 5.81 13.81
N GLY A 258 -20.42 5.53 12.74
CA GLY A 258 -19.93 5.53 11.37
C GLY A 258 -19.45 6.88 10.86
N ASP A 259 -20.13 7.97 11.23
CA ASP A 259 -19.84 9.32 10.72
C ASP A 259 -18.62 9.97 11.38
N ARG A 260 -18.03 9.32 12.40
CA ARG A 260 -16.86 9.84 13.11
C ARG A 260 -15.53 9.50 12.45
N LEU A 261 -15.52 8.52 11.54
CA LEU A 261 -14.32 7.95 10.95
C LEU A 261 -14.26 8.31 9.47
N ASP A 262 -13.16 8.93 9.03
CA ASP A 262 -12.87 9.06 7.59
C ASP A 262 -12.51 7.67 7.03
N LEU A 263 -13.55 6.95 6.60
CA LEU A 263 -13.45 5.59 6.08
C LEU A 263 -13.74 5.58 4.58
N ILE A 264 -12.74 5.19 3.79
CA ILE A 264 -12.86 4.86 2.38
C ILE A 264 -12.87 3.34 2.24
N ARG A 265 -13.93 2.81 1.64
CA ARG A 265 -14.06 1.39 1.29
C ARG A 265 -13.90 1.22 -0.20
N VAL A 266 -12.79 0.64 -0.60
CA VAL A 266 -12.54 0.24 -1.98
C VAL A 266 -13.12 -1.15 -2.19
N THR A 267 -14.13 -1.25 -3.03
CA THR A 267 -14.83 -2.49 -3.35
C THR A 267 -14.66 -2.81 -4.82
N ASN A 268 -14.72 -4.09 -5.16
CA ASN A 268 -14.79 -4.53 -6.54
C ASN A 268 -16.26 -4.76 -6.91
N SER A 269 -16.71 -4.20 -8.04
CA SER A 269 -18.10 -4.31 -8.53
C SER A 269 -18.54 -5.76 -8.77
N GLU A 270 -17.60 -6.68 -8.90
CA GLU A 270 -17.85 -8.08 -9.24
C GLU A 270 -17.33 -9.08 -8.21
N ASP A 271 -16.97 -8.62 -7.00
CA ASP A 271 -16.56 -9.49 -5.91
C ASP A 271 -17.71 -10.43 -5.52
N PRO A 272 -17.59 -11.75 -5.74
CA PRO A 272 -18.61 -12.68 -5.30
C PRO A 272 -18.49 -12.80 -3.79
N VAL A 273 -19.27 -12.03 -3.06
CA VAL A 273 -19.42 -12.25 -1.61
C VAL A 273 -19.94 -13.67 -1.43
N PRO A 274 -19.16 -14.61 -0.84
CA PRO A 274 -19.61 -15.99 -0.70
C PRO A 274 -20.96 -16.03 0.02
N LEU A 275 -21.87 -16.93 -0.39
CA LEU A 275 -23.20 -17.02 0.24
C LEU A 275 -23.11 -17.23 1.77
N THR A 276 -22.09 -17.96 2.22
CA THR A 276 -21.76 -18.14 3.64
C THR A 276 -21.43 -16.81 4.32
N LEU A 277 -20.67 -15.94 3.65
CA LEU A 277 -20.35 -14.61 4.14
C LEU A 277 -21.59 -13.72 4.21
N GLN A 278 -22.46 -13.77 3.20
CA GLN A 278 -23.73 -13.04 3.21
C GLN A 278 -24.63 -13.48 4.37
N ALA A 279 -24.67 -14.79 4.67
CA ALA A 279 -25.45 -15.34 5.77
C ALA A 279 -24.91 -14.87 7.15
N VAL A 280 -23.60 -14.96 7.38
CA VAL A 280 -22.96 -14.53 8.64
C VAL A 280 -23.11 -13.02 8.87
N LEU A 281 -23.03 -12.22 7.80
CA LEU A 281 -23.07 -10.77 7.88
C LEU A 281 -24.44 -10.14 7.59
N ARG A 282 -25.52 -10.93 7.50
CA ARG A 282 -26.86 -10.45 7.14
C ARG A 282 -27.35 -9.26 7.98
N ASN A 283 -26.98 -9.20 9.25
CA ASN A 283 -27.40 -8.15 10.19
C ASN A 283 -26.35 -7.05 10.39
N TYR A 284 -25.32 -7.02 9.55
CA TYR A 284 -24.24 -6.04 9.59
C TYR A 284 -24.49 -4.96 8.54
N LYS A 285 -24.07 -3.73 8.83
CA LYS A 285 -24.31 -2.57 7.98
C LYS A 285 -23.01 -1.89 7.62
N GLN A 286 -22.79 -1.69 6.32
CA GLN A 286 -21.67 -0.90 5.81
C GLN A 286 -21.90 0.59 6.10
N PHE A 287 -20.80 1.33 6.30
CA PHE A 287 -20.76 2.80 6.42
C PHE A 287 -19.46 3.33 5.78
N GLY A 288 -19.26 4.64 5.79
CA GLY A 288 -18.14 5.28 5.09
C GLY A 288 -18.33 5.37 3.58
N LYS A 289 -17.38 6.03 2.91
CA LYS A 289 -17.43 6.32 1.48
C LYS A 289 -17.03 5.10 0.66
N GLU A 290 -17.89 4.65 -0.26
CA GLU A 290 -17.55 3.57 -1.19
C GLU A 290 -16.86 4.12 -2.44
N VAL A 291 -15.76 3.47 -2.84
CA VAL A 291 -15.09 3.65 -4.14
C VAL A 291 -15.11 2.30 -4.84
N ARG A 292 -15.74 2.23 -6.01
CA ARG A 292 -15.88 0.97 -6.75
C ARG A 292 -14.85 0.87 -7.85
N PHE A 293 -14.00 -0.14 -7.78
CA PHE A 293 -13.16 -0.57 -8.89
C PHE A 293 -13.95 -1.53 -9.78
N ARG A 294 -13.76 -1.39 -11.10
CA ARG A 294 -14.32 -2.32 -12.09
C ARG A 294 -13.26 -3.37 -12.42
N ILE A 295 -13.35 -4.53 -11.77
CA ILE A 295 -12.47 -5.67 -12.03
C ILE A 295 -13.34 -6.81 -12.58
N PRO A 296 -13.09 -7.35 -13.79
CA PRO A 296 -14.01 -8.29 -14.43
C PRO A 296 -14.24 -9.62 -13.67
N ARG A 297 -15.43 -10.23 -13.84
CA ARG A 297 -15.88 -11.48 -13.16
C ARG A 297 -15.04 -12.73 -13.41
N THR A 298 -14.30 -12.79 -14.50
CA THR A 298 -13.50 -13.95 -14.92
C THR A 298 -12.36 -14.32 -13.94
N PHE A 299 -12.18 -13.55 -12.85
CA PHE A 299 -11.02 -13.61 -11.94
C PHE A 299 -11.34 -14.14 -10.53
N ASN A 300 -12.55 -14.64 -10.31
CA ASN A 300 -13.07 -15.01 -8.98
C ASN A 300 -12.43 -16.26 -8.34
N ASN A 301 -11.70 -17.08 -9.11
CA ASN A 301 -11.04 -18.29 -8.62
C ASN A 301 -9.53 -18.11 -8.33
N MET A 302 -8.98 -16.88 -8.39
CA MET A 302 -7.56 -16.67 -8.13
C MET A 302 -7.26 -16.51 -6.63
N ASN A 303 -6.27 -17.24 -6.14
CA ASN A 303 -5.73 -17.15 -4.78
C ASN A 303 -5.07 -15.78 -4.45
N HIS A 304 -5.08 -14.81 -5.38
CA HIS A 304 -4.34 -13.54 -5.34
C HIS A 304 -5.23 -12.29 -5.50
N PHE A 305 -6.34 -12.21 -4.76
CA PHE A 305 -7.33 -11.14 -4.97
C PHE A 305 -6.83 -9.72 -4.65
N LEU A 306 -5.86 -9.56 -3.75
CA LEU A 306 -5.32 -8.24 -3.45
C LEU A 306 -4.52 -7.67 -4.63
N HIS A 307 -3.85 -8.52 -5.40
CA HIS A 307 -3.05 -8.09 -6.55
C HIS A 307 -3.94 -7.55 -7.70
N LEU A 308 -5.20 -8.01 -7.80
CA LEU A 308 -6.19 -7.41 -8.69
C LEU A 308 -6.48 -5.95 -8.33
N TYR A 309 -6.62 -5.66 -7.03
CA TYR A 309 -6.79 -4.29 -6.59
C TYR A 309 -5.52 -3.47 -6.82
N LEU A 310 -4.33 -4.04 -6.69
CA LEU A 310 -3.06 -3.35 -6.94
C LEU A 310 -2.98 -2.85 -8.38
N ASP A 311 -3.22 -3.73 -9.36
CA ASP A 311 -3.22 -3.36 -10.79
C ASP A 311 -4.29 -2.28 -11.10
N ALA A 312 -5.51 -2.46 -10.57
CA ALA A 312 -6.58 -1.48 -10.73
C ALA A 312 -6.28 -0.14 -10.03
N GLY A 313 -5.61 -0.19 -8.88
CA GLY A 313 -5.17 0.96 -8.10
C GLY A 313 -4.13 1.78 -8.86
N LEU A 314 -3.17 1.12 -9.51
CA LEU A 314 -2.17 1.82 -10.33
C LEU A 314 -2.82 2.50 -11.53
N LYS A 315 -3.72 1.81 -12.22
CA LYS A 315 -4.48 2.40 -13.33
C LYS A 315 -5.27 3.63 -12.86
N ASN A 316 -5.94 3.54 -11.72
CA ASN A 316 -6.69 4.65 -11.13
C ASN A 316 -5.77 5.83 -10.75
N TYR A 317 -4.59 5.54 -10.20
CA TYR A 317 -3.58 6.56 -9.88
C TYR A 317 -3.07 7.27 -11.12
N TYR A 318 -2.64 6.55 -12.17
CA TYR A 318 -2.13 7.18 -13.39
C TYR A 318 -3.19 8.01 -14.11
N SER A 319 -4.45 7.56 -14.13
CA SER A 319 -5.55 8.39 -14.65
C SER A 319 -5.68 9.70 -13.88
N ALA A 320 -5.70 9.63 -12.54
CA ALA A 320 -5.81 10.82 -11.71
C ALA A 320 -4.57 11.74 -11.84
N PHE A 321 -3.37 11.17 -11.97
CA PHE A 321 -2.13 11.90 -12.22
C PHE A 321 -2.21 12.63 -13.56
N ASP A 322 -2.56 11.94 -14.65
CA ASP A 322 -2.62 12.53 -15.98
C ASP A 322 -3.66 13.64 -16.08
N ASP A 323 -4.82 13.46 -15.46
CA ASP A 323 -5.85 14.50 -15.43
C ASP A 323 -5.43 15.72 -14.59
N THR A 324 -4.70 15.50 -13.51
CA THR A 324 -4.14 16.56 -12.67
C THR A 324 -3.00 17.32 -13.38
N ALA A 325 -2.17 16.60 -14.14
CA ALA A 325 -1.11 17.18 -14.96
C ALA A 325 -1.67 18.02 -16.12
N LYS A 326 -2.75 17.57 -16.77
CA LYS A 326 -3.46 18.36 -17.81
C LYS A 326 -3.97 19.70 -17.28
N GLN A 327 -4.28 19.78 -15.99
CA GLN A 327 -4.70 21.01 -15.32
C GLN A 327 -3.52 21.86 -14.81
N GLY A 328 -2.27 21.45 -15.04
CA GLY A 328 -1.08 22.16 -14.60
C GLY A 328 -0.82 22.13 -13.10
N LEU A 329 -1.50 21.24 -12.36
CA LEU A 329 -1.37 21.13 -10.90
C LEU A 329 -0.22 20.20 -10.48
N ILE A 330 0.25 19.34 -11.38
CA ILE A 330 1.42 18.48 -11.22
C ILE A 330 2.25 18.55 -12.49
N GLN A 331 3.57 18.60 -12.34
CA GLN A 331 4.50 18.47 -13.45
C GLN A 331 4.78 17.00 -13.72
N LYS A 332 4.67 16.59 -14.99
CA LYS A 332 5.14 15.26 -15.41
C LYS A 332 6.66 15.23 -15.33
N GLU A 333 7.22 14.11 -14.87
CA GLU A 333 8.67 13.91 -14.93
C GLU A 333 9.15 14.07 -16.36
N THR A 334 10.22 14.85 -16.53
CA THR A 334 10.82 15.10 -17.83
C THR A 334 11.46 13.82 -18.37
N ASP A 335 11.64 13.77 -19.68
CA ASP A 335 12.41 12.69 -20.32
C ASP A 335 13.92 12.97 -20.26
N GLU A 336 14.35 14.03 -19.58
CA GLU A 336 15.75 14.34 -19.33
C GLU A 336 15.90 14.96 -17.94
N GLN A 337 16.93 14.53 -17.21
CA GLN A 337 17.32 15.11 -15.94
C GLN A 337 18.85 15.16 -15.85
N HIS A 338 19.38 16.23 -15.24
CA HIS A 338 20.80 16.36 -14.98
C HIS A 338 21.03 17.08 -13.65
N THR A 339 20.98 16.34 -12.54
CA THR A 339 21.06 16.91 -11.18
C THR A 339 22.43 16.73 -10.50
N ALA A 340 23.35 15.94 -11.05
CA ALA A 340 24.65 15.69 -10.42
C ALA A 340 25.81 15.73 -11.43
N ALA A 341 26.48 16.87 -11.54
CA ALA A 341 27.50 17.10 -12.58
C ALA A 341 28.69 16.12 -12.58
N ASP A 342 28.97 15.47 -11.45
CA ASP A 342 30.03 14.47 -11.27
C ASP A 342 29.59 13.04 -11.62
N LYS A 343 28.30 12.81 -11.90
CA LYS A 343 27.75 11.48 -12.16
C LYS A 343 27.60 11.22 -13.66
N PRO A 344 27.79 9.97 -14.12
CA PRO A 344 27.59 9.60 -15.52
C PRO A 344 26.16 9.88 -15.99
N LYS A 345 26.01 10.25 -17.26
CA LYS A 345 24.69 10.36 -17.89
C LYS A 345 24.27 9.01 -18.46
N VAL A 346 23.06 8.55 -18.12
CA VAL A 346 22.51 7.27 -18.57
C VAL A 346 21.39 7.49 -19.58
N LEU A 347 21.52 6.87 -20.75
CA LEU A 347 20.45 6.82 -21.74
C LEU A 347 19.53 5.65 -21.41
N LEU A 348 18.26 5.95 -21.16
CA LEU A 348 17.21 4.99 -20.80
C LEU A 348 16.38 4.66 -22.03
N TYR A 349 16.34 3.37 -22.37
CA TYR A 349 15.47 2.84 -23.41
C TYR A 349 14.62 1.71 -22.83
N VAL A 350 13.34 1.98 -22.60
CA VAL A 350 12.38 1.01 -22.05
C VAL A 350 11.34 0.69 -23.12
N GLU A 351 11.18 -0.59 -23.48
CA GLU A 351 10.29 -1.01 -24.55
C GLU A 351 9.53 -2.30 -24.18
N GLY A 352 8.19 -2.22 -24.24
CA GLY A 352 7.32 -3.39 -24.10
C GLY A 352 7.00 -4.03 -25.45
N SER A 353 7.33 -5.31 -25.62
CA SER A 353 6.90 -6.09 -26.79
C SER A 353 5.54 -6.74 -26.52
N GLY A 354 4.51 -6.28 -27.24
CA GLY A 354 3.13 -6.71 -26.96
C GLY A 354 2.11 -6.57 -28.11
N SER A 355 2.51 -6.13 -29.31
CA SER A 355 1.63 -6.03 -30.48
C SER A 355 1.76 -7.20 -31.48
N GLY A 356 2.50 -8.26 -31.11
CA GLY A 356 2.79 -9.39 -31.99
C GLY A 356 1.72 -10.48 -31.99
N LYS A 357 0.83 -10.44 -32.99
CA LYS A 357 -0.16 -11.45 -33.46
C LYS A 357 -1.61 -11.32 -32.97
N LYS A 358 -2.43 -10.67 -33.82
CA LYS A 358 -3.87 -10.92 -34.12
C LYS A 358 -4.85 -11.30 -32.97
N ARG A 359 -4.66 -10.81 -31.75
CA ARG A 359 -5.75 -10.68 -30.76
C ARG A 359 -5.64 -9.33 -30.07
N SER A 360 -6.28 -8.32 -30.66
CA SER A 360 -6.45 -6.99 -30.08
C SER A 360 -7.44 -7.07 -28.91
N ASN A 361 -6.96 -7.40 -27.72
CA ASN A 361 -7.69 -7.04 -26.51
C ASN A 361 -7.15 -5.70 -26.01
N THR A 362 -8.00 -4.67 -26.01
CA THR A 362 -7.68 -3.32 -25.51
C THR A 362 -7.10 -3.34 -24.10
N ASP A 363 -7.55 -4.27 -23.25
CA ASP A 363 -7.09 -4.36 -21.86
C ASP A 363 -5.60 -4.74 -21.75
N VAL A 364 -5.12 -5.66 -22.60
CA VAL A 364 -3.70 -6.08 -22.59
C VAL A 364 -2.80 -4.94 -23.06
N LYS A 365 -3.22 -4.21 -24.11
CA LYS A 365 -2.48 -3.03 -24.58
C LYS A 365 -2.36 -2.00 -23.48
N THR A 366 -3.46 -1.69 -22.79
CA THR A 366 -3.43 -0.78 -21.64
C THR A 366 -2.53 -1.30 -20.52
N THR A 367 -2.57 -2.59 -20.17
CA THR A 367 -1.67 -3.17 -19.15
C THR A 367 -0.19 -3.00 -19.52
N MET A 368 0.18 -3.22 -20.79
CA MET A 368 1.58 -3.04 -21.23
C MET A 368 2.02 -1.57 -21.18
N GLU A 369 1.15 -0.63 -21.55
CA GLU A 369 1.43 0.82 -21.41
C GLU A 369 1.62 1.22 -19.94
N LEU A 370 0.81 0.66 -19.03
CA LEU A 370 0.95 0.89 -17.58
C LEU A 370 2.27 0.31 -17.04
N LEU A 371 2.66 -0.89 -17.50
CA LEU A 371 3.91 -1.54 -17.12
C LEU A 371 5.13 -0.77 -17.66
N GLU A 372 5.10 -0.31 -18.91
CA GLU A 372 6.18 0.49 -19.49
C GLU A 372 6.41 1.76 -18.66
N ARG A 373 5.32 2.47 -18.35
CA ARG A 373 5.37 3.67 -17.51
C ARG A 373 5.93 3.35 -16.11
N PHE A 374 5.42 2.29 -15.47
CA PHE A 374 5.91 1.87 -14.16
C PHE A 374 7.41 1.55 -14.19
N ILE A 375 7.85 0.69 -15.10
CA ILE A 375 9.26 0.30 -15.27
C ILE A 375 10.13 1.52 -15.53
N LEU A 376 9.73 2.38 -16.48
CA LEU A 376 10.51 3.58 -16.82
C LEU A 376 10.70 4.49 -15.62
N ASN A 377 9.64 4.76 -14.86
CA ASN A 377 9.71 5.65 -13.69
C ASN A 377 10.58 5.03 -12.58
N GLU A 378 10.53 3.72 -12.41
CA GLU A 378 11.41 3.00 -11.49
C GLU A 378 12.89 3.16 -11.84
N TYR A 379 13.25 3.24 -13.12
CA TYR A 379 14.64 3.50 -13.54
C TYR A 379 14.99 4.98 -13.53
N LYS A 380 14.08 5.89 -13.91
CA LYS A 380 14.31 7.35 -13.77
C LYS A 380 14.71 7.73 -12.35
N ALA A 381 14.07 7.11 -11.35
CA ALA A 381 14.36 7.35 -9.93
C ALA A 381 15.78 6.93 -9.49
N LEU A 382 16.45 6.03 -10.22
CA LEU A 382 17.78 5.54 -9.87
C LEU A 382 18.91 6.47 -10.32
N PHE A 383 18.70 7.24 -11.39
CA PHE A 383 19.76 7.98 -12.04
C PHE A 383 19.60 9.48 -11.80
N PRO A 384 20.60 10.17 -11.25
CA PRO A 384 20.55 11.62 -11.12
C PRO A 384 20.66 12.32 -12.49
N ASN A 385 21.32 11.67 -13.45
CA ASN A 385 21.47 12.15 -14.82
C ASN A 385 20.95 11.11 -15.81
N TYR A 386 19.86 11.40 -16.50
CA TYR A 386 19.32 10.51 -17.52
C TYR A 386 18.75 11.27 -18.72
N VAL A 387 18.64 10.55 -19.84
CA VAL A 387 17.84 10.93 -21.01
C VAL A 387 17.06 9.71 -21.50
N VAL A 388 15.76 9.85 -21.71
CA VAL A 388 14.87 8.80 -22.21
C VAL A 388 14.83 8.87 -23.72
N VAL A 389 14.97 7.71 -24.36
CA VAL A 389 14.87 7.56 -25.81
C VAL A 389 13.80 6.53 -26.14
N ARG A 390 13.07 6.80 -27.23
CA ARG A 390 11.94 5.99 -27.68
C ARG A 390 12.04 5.72 -29.17
N THR A 391 11.45 4.62 -29.60
CA THR A 391 11.22 4.27 -31.01
C THR A 391 10.54 5.44 -31.76
N PRO A 392 10.95 5.78 -33.00
CA PRO A 392 11.83 5.03 -33.89
C PRO A 392 13.33 5.33 -33.78
N GLN A 393 13.78 6.12 -32.80
CA GLN A 393 15.20 6.43 -32.66
C GLN A 393 16.00 5.18 -32.23
N ASP A 394 17.12 4.90 -32.91
CA ASP A 394 18.02 3.82 -32.51
C ASP A 394 18.74 4.19 -31.20
N PRO A 395 18.59 3.41 -30.11
CA PRO A 395 19.24 3.70 -28.83
C PRO A 395 20.77 3.74 -28.92
N TYR A 396 21.40 3.00 -29.85
CA TYR A 396 22.87 3.03 -30.00
C TYR A 396 23.34 4.32 -30.71
N GLU A 397 22.62 4.80 -31.72
CA GLU A 397 22.89 6.13 -32.29
C GLU A 397 22.61 7.24 -31.28
N ALA A 398 21.56 7.07 -30.48
CA ALA A 398 21.18 8.01 -29.43
C ALA A 398 22.26 8.13 -28.35
N LEU A 399 22.94 7.03 -28.00
CA LEU A 399 24.04 7.02 -27.02
C LEU A 399 25.13 8.04 -27.37
N HIS A 400 25.49 8.12 -28.65
CA HIS A 400 26.49 9.05 -29.15
C HIS A 400 25.94 10.47 -29.32
N THR A 401 24.78 10.64 -29.95
CA THR A 401 24.20 11.96 -30.22
C THR A 401 23.80 12.71 -28.95
N GLN A 402 23.38 11.97 -27.92
CA GLN A 402 23.10 12.53 -26.60
C GLN A 402 24.35 12.64 -25.73
N ALA A 403 25.53 12.18 -26.17
CA ALA A 403 26.74 12.15 -25.35
C ALA A 403 26.50 11.51 -23.95
N ALA A 404 25.82 10.37 -23.91
CA ALA A 404 25.62 9.61 -22.68
C ALA A 404 26.80 8.63 -22.45
N ASP A 405 27.10 8.34 -21.19
CA ASP A 405 28.19 7.43 -20.81
C ASP A 405 27.78 5.97 -20.88
N TYR A 406 26.49 5.70 -20.64
CA TYR A 406 25.90 4.37 -20.64
C TYR A 406 24.56 4.36 -21.35
N LEU A 407 24.27 3.26 -22.04
CA LEU A 407 22.96 2.88 -22.52
C LEU A 407 22.41 1.78 -21.63
N LEU A 408 21.27 2.03 -20.98
CA LEU A 408 20.49 1.02 -20.28
C LEU A 408 19.24 0.70 -21.09
N GLN A 409 19.20 -0.51 -21.65
CA GLN A 409 18.04 -1.05 -22.35
C GLN A 409 17.28 -1.98 -21.43
N VAL A 410 15.98 -1.76 -21.32
CA VAL A 410 15.05 -2.60 -20.58
C VAL A 410 13.94 -3.00 -21.54
N LYS A 411 14.00 -4.22 -22.04
CA LYS A 411 12.95 -4.78 -22.90
C LYS A 411 12.11 -5.71 -22.07
N PHE A 412 10.80 -5.68 -22.25
CA PHE A 412 9.93 -6.60 -21.54
C PHE A 412 8.86 -7.18 -22.45
N ASP A 413 8.49 -8.41 -22.17
CA ASP A 413 7.44 -9.11 -22.89
C ASP A 413 6.51 -9.82 -21.91
N ALA A 414 5.32 -10.11 -22.41
CA ALA A 414 4.26 -10.63 -21.59
C ALA A 414 3.56 -11.73 -22.38
N VAL A 415 3.98 -12.98 -22.15
CA VAL A 415 3.60 -14.13 -23.00
C VAL A 415 2.71 -15.08 -22.25
N THR A 416 1.58 -15.45 -22.85
CA THR A 416 0.74 -16.55 -22.38
C THR A 416 1.38 -17.89 -22.77
N ASN A 417 1.70 -18.72 -21.79
CA ASN A 417 2.02 -20.12 -22.02
C ASN A 417 0.78 -20.85 -22.56
N GLN A 418 0.90 -21.38 -23.78
CA GLN A 418 -0.23 -22.00 -24.50
C GLN A 418 -0.75 -23.28 -23.84
N ASN A 419 0.05 -23.95 -23.00
CA ASN A 419 -0.29 -25.24 -22.41
C ASN A 419 -1.10 -25.12 -21.11
N ASN A 420 -0.88 -24.06 -20.34
CA ASN A 420 -1.51 -23.89 -19.02
C ASN A 420 -2.14 -22.50 -18.82
N ASN A 421 -2.14 -21.66 -19.86
CA ASN A 421 -2.68 -20.31 -19.87
C ASN A 421 -2.07 -19.36 -18.83
N ASN A 422 -0.90 -19.72 -18.27
CA ASN A 422 -0.15 -18.86 -17.36
C ASN A 422 0.52 -17.73 -18.15
N TRP A 423 0.49 -16.52 -17.61
CA TRP A 423 1.15 -15.36 -18.20
C TRP A 423 2.50 -15.16 -17.53
N PHE A 424 3.55 -14.91 -18.29
CA PHE A 424 4.87 -14.62 -17.75
C PHE A 424 5.26 -13.21 -18.18
N LEU A 425 5.61 -12.37 -17.20
CA LEU A 425 6.27 -11.10 -17.45
C LEU A 425 7.77 -11.37 -17.42
N THR A 426 8.44 -11.20 -18.56
CA THR A 426 9.90 -11.30 -18.65
C THR A 426 10.45 -9.92 -18.91
N VAL A 427 11.51 -9.55 -18.20
CA VAL A 427 12.26 -8.32 -18.40
C VAL A 427 13.70 -8.70 -18.68
N GLU A 428 14.20 -8.19 -19.79
CA GLU A 428 15.59 -8.27 -20.22
C GLU A 428 16.24 -6.91 -20.00
N GLN A 429 17.40 -6.90 -19.34
CA GLN A 429 18.18 -5.71 -19.08
C GLN A 429 19.53 -5.84 -19.77
N THR A 430 19.99 -4.77 -20.42
CA THR A 430 21.34 -4.67 -20.97
C THR A 430 21.93 -3.31 -20.68
N VAL A 431 23.17 -3.28 -20.19
CA VAL A 431 23.96 -2.06 -19.99
C VAL A 431 25.13 -2.08 -20.95
N THR A 432 25.26 -1.03 -21.75
CA THR A 432 26.36 -0.84 -22.70
C THR A 432 27.09 0.46 -22.38
N ASP A 433 28.42 0.48 -22.43
CA ASP A 433 29.20 1.70 -22.29
C ASP A 433 29.21 2.54 -23.58
N LYS A 434 29.70 3.78 -23.50
CA LYS A 434 29.85 4.69 -24.66
C LYS A 434 30.73 4.17 -25.81
N ASN A 435 31.49 3.09 -25.60
CA ASN A 435 32.32 2.46 -26.62
C ASN A 435 31.63 1.25 -27.27
N GLY A 436 30.41 0.91 -26.84
CA GLY A 436 29.66 -0.25 -27.32
C GLY A 436 29.97 -1.55 -26.58
N ASN A 437 30.74 -1.52 -25.48
CA ASN A 437 31.00 -2.72 -24.70
C ASN A 437 29.80 -3.04 -23.80
N VAL A 438 29.29 -4.27 -23.90
CA VAL A 438 28.24 -4.76 -23.00
C VAL A 438 28.84 -5.06 -21.62
N LEU A 439 28.38 -4.33 -20.61
CA LEU A 439 28.83 -4.47 -19.21
C LEU A 439 27.94 -5.41 -18.41
N LEU A 440 26.65 -5.47 -18.75
CA LEU A 440 25.66 -6.32 -18.11
C LEU A 440 24.63 -6.75 -19.15
N ALA A 441 24.26 -8.02 -19.12
CA ALA A 441 23.08 -8.54 -19.78
C ALA A 441 22.44 -9.58 -18.84
N ASP A 442 21.19 -9.35 -18.45
CA ASP A 442 20.46 -10.23 -17.54
C ASP A 442 18.98 -10.32 -17.93
N THR A 443 18.33 -11.39 -17.48
CA THR A 443 16.92 -11.64 -17.70
C THR A 443 16.27 -12.13 -16.41
N ALA A 444 15.12 -11.58 -16.09
CA ALA A 444 14.31 -12.03 -14.97
C ALA A 444 12.87 -12.20 -15.43
N SER A 445 12.23 -13.29 -14.97
CA SER A 445 10.86 -13.63 -15.37
C SER A 445 10.04 -14.01 -14.16
N ARG A 446 8.78 -13.59 -14.17
CA ARG A 446 7.82 -13.95 -13.14
C ARG A 446 6.49 -14.39 -13.72
N ARG A 447 6.01 -15.51 -13.20
CA ARG A 447 4.66 -16.00 -13.48
C ARG A 447 3.63 -15.09 -12.84
N THR A 448 2.67 -14.66 -13.63
CA THR A 448 1.52 -13.87 -13.24
C THR A 448 0.28 -14.25 -14.08
N SER A 449 -0.71 -13.38 -14.15
CA SER A 449 -1.92 -13.54 -14.97
C SER A 449 -2.04 -12.37 -15.94
N PRO A 450 -2.60 -12.54 -17.15
CA PRO A 450 -2.79 -11.43 -18.08
C PRO A 450 -3.65 -10.30 -17.50
N LEU A 451 -4.34 -10.59 -16.40
CA LEU A 451 -5.45 -9.81 -15.86
C LEU A 451 -5.24 -9.45 -14.39
N ALA A 452 -4.16 -9.90 -13.75
CA ALA A 452 -3.85 -9.58 -12.35
C ALA A 452 -2.40 -9.84 -11.95
N GLY A 453 -1.90 -9.05 -11.01
CA GLY A 453 -0.58 -9.22 -10.42
C GLY A 453 0.55 -8.86 -11.37
N ASN A 454 0.25 -8.08 -12.41
CA ASN A 454 1.26 -7.61 -13.35
C ASN A 454 2.19 -6.61 -12.67
N ILE A 455 1.66 -5.73 -11.82
CA ILE A 455 2.47 -4.74 -11.11
C ILE A 455 3.34 -5.42 -10.05
N LEU A 456 2.81 -6.40 -9.33
CA LEU A 456 3.61 -7.17 -8.37
C LEU A 456 4.74 -7.93 -9.08
N ALA A 457 4.43 -8.59 -10.20
CA ALA A 457 5.44 -9.26 -11.01
C ALA A 457 6.50 -8.27 -11.50
N ALA A 458 6.11 -7.07 -11.92
CA ALA A 458 7.04 -6.01 -12.31
C ALA A 458 7.93 -5.57 -11.14
N MET A 459 7.36 -5.33 -9.95
CA MET A 459 8.14 -5.01 -8.73
C MET A 459 9.19 -6.08 -8.43
N GLU A 460 8.83 -7.37 -8.51
CA GLU A 460 9.76 -8.48 -8.24
C GLU A 460 10.87 -8.55 -9.30
N VAL A 461 10.49 -8.51 -10.58
CA VAL A 461 11.42 -8.66 -11.69
C VAL A 461 12.39 -7.47 -11.76
N ILE A 462 11.89 -6.24 -11.63
CA ILE A 462 12.72 -5.03 -11.61
C ILE A 462 13.60 -5.02 -10.36
N GLY A 463 13.11 -5.44 -9.19
CA GLY A 463 13.92 -5.51 -7.97
C GLY A 463 15.19 -6.36 -8.15
N VAL A 464 15.07 -7.50 -8.82
CA VAL A 464 16.22 -8.35 -9.20
C VAL A 464 17.16 -7.59 -10.15
N GLN A 465 16.61 -7.00 -11.21
CA GLN A 465 17.39 -6.28 -12.23
C GLN A 465 18.15 -5.08 -11.66
N LYS A 466 17.52 -4.31 -10.77
CA LYS A 466 18.13 -3.18 -10.06
C LYS A 466 19.25 -3.64 -9.11
N THR A 467 19.07 -4.76 -8.43
CA THR A 467 20.11 -5.33 -7.55
C THR A 467 21.37 -5.68 -8.34
N GLU A 468 21.21 -6.32 -9.51
CA GLU A 468 22.33 -6.65 -10.38
C GLU A 468 22.98 -5.39 -10.97
N LEU A 469 22.17 -4.39 -11.36
CA LEU A 469 22.67 -3.11 -11.82
C LEU A 469 23.54 -2.41 -10.77
N LEU A 470 23.11 -2.36 -9.50
CA LEU A 470 23.88 -1.79 -8.38
C LEU A 470 25.17 -2.57 -8.08
N ARG A 471 25.23 -3.85 -8.47
CA ARG A 471 26.44 -4.68 -8.37
C ARG A 471 27.45 -4.31 -9.45
N GLN A 472 26.98 -4.10 -10.69
CA GLN A 472 27.84 -3.80 -11.85
C GLN A 472 28.22 -2.33 -11.96
N MET A 473 27.42 -1.43 -11.40
CA MET A 473 27.65 0.01 -11.41
C MET A 473 27.77 0.55 -9.97
N PRO A 474 28.89 0.30 -9.26
CA PRO A 474 29.06 0.73 -7.87
C PRO A 474 28.92 2.23 -7.66
N TRP A 475 29.07 3.03 -8.73
CA TRP A 475 28.91 4.48 -8.65
C TRP A 475 27.47 4.91 -8.33
N LEU A 476 26.48 4.04 -8.58
CA LEU A 476 25.08 4.20 -8.21
C LEU A 476 24.82 4.00 -6.71
N ARG A 477 25.70 3.29 -6.01
CA ARG A 477 25.58 3.13 -4.55
C ARG A 477 25.76 4.48 -3.90
N LYS A 478 24.88 4.78 -2.93
CA LYS A 478 24.96 6.00 -2.13
C LYS A 478 26.29 6.03 -1.39
N ASP A 479 26.82 7.21 -1.11
CA ASP A 479 28.10 7.35 -0.41
C ASP A 479 28.09 6.76 1.02
N ALA A 480 26.91 6.51 1.59
CA ALA A 480 26.73 5.80 2.87
C ALA A 480 26.76 4.26 2.75
N GLU A 481 26.75 3.71 1.54
CA GLU A 481 26.79 2.27 1.21
C GLU A 481 28.11 1.86 0.51
N ARG A 482 29.02 2.82 0.32
CA ARG A 482 30.41 2.61 -0.11
C ARG A 482 31.31 2.52 1.12
#